data_AF-Q8TZI0-F1
#
_entry.id   AF-Q8TZI0-F1
#
_cell.length_a   1.000
_cell.length_b   1.000
_cell.length_c   1.000
_cell.angle_alpha   90.00
_cell.angle_beta   90.00
_cell.angle_gamma   90.00
#
_symmetry.space_group_name_H-M   'P 1'
#
loop_
_entity.id
_entity.type
_entity.pdbx_description
1 polymer ?
#
loop_
_entity_poly.entity_id
_entity_poly.type
_entity_poly.pdbx_seq_one_letter_code
_entity_poly.pdbx_strand_id
1 'polypeptide(L)'
;MIREFFQKYFIDPIKYNTGYNPVNTLVYAIILGIATLLVYKVLKRLKIEINNAFFRALIPYMIFGAFTRALTDAGVFPRTYLTVSPGIYFLVFVIAFSALLVSHKFAKDWRGVFLWFGWGLVMVDLAAMSANISKINFDFAVLKYFIPFLILAELVVFLLSKKVSLVRENSYLFYAHFYDATTTFVGVDFMGYWEQHVLPRLLIGLTGTAAVMYVLKFIILFAAVWLLKELEKEGEEKELLDFIKMVIFILGFAPGTRNLLRMLMGV
;
A
#
# COMPACT_ATOMS: atom_id res chain seq x y z
N MET A 1 -29.29 8.41 -14.54
CA MET A 1 -28.77 9.12 -13.36
C MET A 1 -27.84 8.27 -12.46
N ILE A 2 -28.32 7.36 -11.60
CA ILE A 2 -27.42 6.63 -10.68
C ILE A 2 -26.42 5.74 -11.43
N ARG A 3 -26.88 4.96 -12.42
CA ARG A 3 -26.02 4.10 -13.23
C ARG A 3 -24.95 4.89 -13.99
N GLU A 4 -25.29 6.05 -14.53
CA GLU A 4 -24.36 6.94 -15.26
C GLU A 4 -23.34 7.59 -14.31
N PHE A 5 -23.76 7.94 -13.08
CA PHE A 5 -22.85 8.41 -12.05
C PHE A 5 -21.80 7.35 -11.70
N PHE A 6 -22.24 6.11 -11.44
CA PHE A 6 -21.32 5.00 -11.17
C PHE A 6 -20.42 4.70 -12.37
N GLN A 7 -20.99 4.72 -13.58
CA GLN A 7 -20.23 4.52 -14.80
C GLN A 7 -19.11 5.56 -14.92
N LYS A 8 -19.46 6.85 -14.83
CA LYS A 8 -18.53 7.99 -15.01
C LYS A 8 -17.44 8.04 -13.94
N TYR A 9 -17.79 7.88 -12.67
CA TYR A 9 -16.85 8.15 -11.56
C TYR A 9 -16.11 6.91 -11.07
N PHE A 10 -16.62 5.70 -11.32
CA PHE A 10 -16.03 4.45 -10.79
C PHE A 10 -15.62 3.48 -11.89
N ILE A 11 -16.47 3.24 -12.89
CA ILE A 11 -16.21 2.20 -13.90
C ILE A 11 -15.28 2.70 -15.00
N ASP A 12 -15.58 3.86 -15.60
CA ASP A 12 -14.82 4.44 -16.70
C ASP A 12 -13.36 4.71 -16.32
N PRO A 13 -13.03 5.25 -15.14
CA PRO A 13 -11.64 5.49 -14.79
C PRO A 13 -10.82 4.19 -14.69
N ILE A 14 -11.45 3.10 -14.26
CA ILE A 14 -10.84 1.77 -14.23
C ILE A 14 -10.69 1.21 -15.65
N LYS A 15 -11.76 1.26 -16.45
CA LYS A 15 -11.82 0.72 -17.81
C LYS A 15 -10.81 1.41 -18.73
N TYR A 16 -10.77 2.74 -18.69
CA TYR A 16 -9.94 3.56 -19.57
C TYR A 16 -8.59 3.96 -18.95
N ASN A 17 -8.29 3.50 -17.72
CA ASN A 17 -7.04 3.79 -17.02
C ASN A 17 -6.72 5.29 -16.86
N THR A 18 -7.73 6.13 -16.61
CA THR A 18 -7.56 7.60 -16.50
C THR A 18 -7.12 8.06 -15.10
N GLY A 19 -7.00 7.10 -14.16
CA GLY A 19 -6.59 7.33 -12.78
C GLY A 19 -7.76 7.72 -11.88
N TYR A 20 -7.45 8.24 -10.69
CA TYR A 20 -8.47 8.64 -9.73
C TYR A 20 -9.04 10.03 -10.06
N ASN A 21 -10.28 10.27 -9.65
CA ASN A 21 -10.95 11.56 -9.69
C ASN A 21 -11.34 11.97 -8.25
N PRO A 22 -11.71 13.24 -8.00
CA PRO A 22 -12.02 13.68 -6.63
C PRO A 22 -13.13 12.87 -5.95
N VAL A 23 -14.14 12.43 -6.71
CA VAL A 23 -15.28 11.67 -6.20
C VAL A 23 -14.85 10.28 -5.75
N ASN A 24 -14.19 9.50 -6.62
CA ASN A 24 -13.78 8.16 -6.24
C ASN A 24 -12.68 8.16 -5.18
N THR A 25 -11.80 9.17 -5.17
CA THR A 25 -10.76 9.34 -4.15
C THR A 25 -11.40 9.52 -2.77
N LEU A 26 -12.36 10.43 -2.65
CA LEU A 26 -13.06 10.70 -1.40
C LEU A 26 -13.87 9.49 -0.94
N VAL A 27 -14.61 8.85 -1.85
CA VAL A 27 -15.43 7.68 -1.53
C VAL A 27 -14.57 6.51 -1.08
N TYR A 28 -13.45 6.22 -1.75
CA TYR A 28 -12.55 5.15 -1.32
C TYR A 28 -11.87 5.46 0.02
N ALA A 29 -11.53 6.72 0.29
CA ALA A 29 -11.00 7.13 1.60
C ALA A 29 -12.02 6.91 2.74
N ILE A 30 -13.29 7.28 2.52
CA ILE A 30 -14.38 7.05 3.49
C ILE A 30 -14.60 5.55 3.71
N ILE A 31 -14.65 4.76 2.63
CA ILE A 31 -14.81 3.29 2.70
C ILE A 31 -13.66 2.69 3.52
N LEU A 32 -12.42 3.11 3.27
CA LEU A 32 -11.26 2.63 4.00
C LEU A 32 -11.34 2.97 5.50
N GLY A 33 -11.75 4.20 5.85
CA GLY A 33 -11.91 4.62 7.24
C GLY A 33 -12.97 3.79 7.98
N ILE A 34 -14.14 3.61 7.37
CA ILE A 34 -15.22 2.77 7.92
C ILE A 34 -14.76 1.31 8.04
N ALA A 35 -14.16 0.76 6.98
CA ALA A 35 -13.67 -0.62 6.96
C ALA A 35 -12.62 -0.86 8.05
N THR A 36 -11.70 0.09 8.27
CA THR A 36 -10.70 0.03 9.34
C THR A 36 -11.38 -0.12 10.71
N LEU A 37 -12.35 0.73 11.04
CA LEU A 37 -13.07 0.66 12.32
C LEU A 37 -13.87 -0.64 12.47
N LEU A 38 -14.49 -1.12 11.39
CA LEU A 38 -15.24 -2.38 11.39
C LEU A 38 -14.33 -3.59 11.61
N VAL A 39 -13.21 -3.65 10.88
CA VAL A 39 -12.22 -4.73 11.02
C VAL A 39 -11.65 -4.74 12.43
N TYR A 40 -11.27 -3.58 12.97
CA TYR A 40 -10.82 -3.45 14.35
C TYR A 40 -11.82 -4.06 15.36
N LYS A 41 -13.10 -3.67 15.25
CA LYS A 41 -14.17 -4.21 16.12
C LYS A 41 -14.30 -5.73 16.01
N VAL A 42 -14.15 -6.28 14.81
CA VAL A 42 -14.22 -7.73 14.60
C VAL A 42 -13.00 -8.43 15.20
N LEU A 43 -11.78 -7.93 14.97
CA LEU A 43 -10.55 -8.48 15.54
C LEU A 43 -10.61 -8.49 17.07
N LYS A 44 -11.07 -7.38 17.67
CA LYS A 44 -11.27 -7.28 19.13
C LYS A 44 -12.30 -8.28 19.65
N ARG A 45 -13.44 -8.44 18.96
CA ARG A 45 -14.46 -9.45 19.32
C ARG A 45 -13.91 -10.87 19.27
N LEU A 46 -13.00 -11.14 18.32
CA LEU A 46 -12.34 -12.43 18.17
C LEU A 46 -11.14 -12.62 19.13
N LYS A 47 -10.81 -11.62 19.95
CA LYS A 47 -9.65 -11.61 20.86
C LYS A 47 -8.31 -11.82 20.13
N ILE A 48 -8.22 -11.33 18.90
CA ILE A 48 -6.98 -11.34 18.13
C ILE A 48 -6.13 -10.16 18.57
N GLU A 49 -4.99 -10.42 19.22
CA GLU A 49 -4.10 -9.35 19.68
C GLU A 49 -3.43 -8.65 18.49
N ILE A 50 -3.59 -7.32 18.43
CA ILE A 50 -3.00 -6.47 17.40
C ILE A 50 -1.62 -6.00 17.85
N ASN A 51 -0.62 -6.85 17.65
CA ASN A 51 0.77 -6.58 18.05
C ASN A 51 1.76 -6.70 16.88
N ASN A 52 3.04 -6.44 17.15
CA ASN A 52 4.10 -6.54 16.14
C ASN A 52 4.21 -7.94 15.50
N ALA A 53 3.82 -9.01 16.20
CA ALA A 53 3.82 -10.35 15.63
C ALA A 53 2.67 -10.54 14.61
N PHE A 54 1.49 -10.02 14.92
CA PHE A 54 0.37 -9.98 13.97
C PHE A 54 0.72 -9.13 12.74
N PHE A 55 1.34 -7.97 12.94
CA PHE A 55 1.81 -7.12 11.84
C PHE A 55 2.81 -7.83 10.92
N ARG A 56 3.79 -8.55 11.47
CA ARG A 56 4.72 -9.37 10.67
C ARG A 56 4.01 -10.47 9.90
N ALA A 57 2.98 -11.09 10.49
CA ALA A 57 2.20 -12.13 9.81
C ALA A 57 1.35 -11.59 8.65
N LEU A 58 1.07 -10.29 8.61
CA LEU A 58 0.37 -9.62 7.50
C LEU A 58 1.28 -9.29 6.31
N ILE A 59 2.60 -9.12 6.52
CA ILE A 59 3.54 -8.68 5.47
C ILE A 59 3.43 -9.52 4.18
N PRO A 60 3.37 -10.86 4.21
CA PRO A 60 3.29 -11.65 2.99
C PRO A 60 2.03 -11.35 2.17
N TYR A 61 0.90 -11.01 2.81
CA TYR A 61 -0.33 -10.62 2.13
C TYR A 61 -0.23 -9.25 1.47
N MET A 62 0.54 -8.32 2.07
CA MET A 62 0.83 -7.02 1.47
C MET A 62 1.66 -7.20 0.20
N ILE A 63 2.70 -8.05 0.26
CA ILE A 63 3.55 -8.40 -0.88
C ILE A 63 2.74 -9.11 -1.97
N PHE A 64 1.94 -10.11 -1.59
CA PHE A 64 1.05 -10.83 -2.51
C PHE A 64 0.12 -9.87 -3.25
N GLY A 65 -0.59 -8.98 -2.54
CA GLY A 65 -1.47 -8.02 -3.17
C GLY A 65 -0.77 -7.07 -4.14
N ALA A 66 0.41 -6.57 -3.75
CA ALA A 66 1.24 -5.71 -4.60
C ALA A 66 1.77 -6.46 -5.83
N PHE A 67 2.17 -7.71 -5.67
CA PHE A 67 2.77 -8.53 -6.70
C PHE A 67 1.75 -9.05 -7.70
N THR A 68 0.62 -9.61 -7.25
CA THR A 68 -0.53 -9.96 -8.10
C THR A 68 -0.96 -8.75 -8.95
N ARG A 69 -0.99 -7.56 -8.35
CA ARG A 69 -1.33 -6.32 -9.06
C ARG A 69 -0.28 -5.97 -10.12
N ALA A 70 1.01 -6.09 -9.83
CA ALA A 70 2.08 -5.86 -10.81
C ALA A 70 2.06 -6.90 -11.95
N LEU A 71 1.81 -8.18 -11.64
CA LEU A 71 1.64 -9.25 -12.64
C LEU A 71 0.42 -9.03 -13.55
N THR A 72 -0.63 -8.38 -13.03
CA THR A 72 -1.76 -7.94 -13.85
C THR A 72 -1.38 -6.81 -14.79
N ASP A 73 -0.56 -5.85 -14.32
CA ASP A 73 -0.01 -4.80 -15.19
C ASP A 73 0.90 -5.40 -16.29
N ALA A 74 1.64 -6.47 -15.97
CA ALA A 74 2.50 -7.20 -16.91
C ALA A 74 1.77 -8.15 -17.87
N GLY A 75 0.44 -8.26 -17.80
CA GLY A 75 -0.34 -9.18 -18.65
C GLY A 75 -0.18 -10.67 -18.33
N VAL A 76 0.42 -11.01 -17.19
CA VAL A 76 0.48 -12.40 -16.67
C VAL A 76 -0.92 -12.82 -16.22
N PHE A 77 -1.57 -11.98 -15.40
CA PHE A 77 -2.97 -12.16 -15.01
C PHE A 77 -3.92 -11.29 -15.85
N PRO A 78 -5.16 -11.74 -16.09
CA PRO A 78 -6.13 -10.96 -16.85
C PRO A 78 -6.50 -9.68 -16.10
N ARG A 79 -6.60 -8.57 -16.84
CA ARG A 79 -7.05 -7.29 -16.29
C ARG A 79 -8.57 -7.31 -16.09
N THR A 80 -8.98 -7.47 -14.84
CA THR A 80 -10.39 -7.51 -14.40
C THR A 80 -10.60 -6.51 -13.28
N TYR A 81 -11.85 -6.25 -12.91
CA TYR A 81 -12.16 -5.39 -11.76
C TYR A 81 -11.52 -5.89 -10.46
N LEU A 82 -11.36 -7.21 -10.28
CA LEU A 82 -10.78 -7.81 -9.08
C LEU A 82 -9.25 -7.78 -9.05
N THR A 83 -8.59 -7.68 -10.20
CA THR A 83 -7.13 -7.72 -10.31
C THR A 83 -6.50 -6.33 -10.41
N VAL A 84 -7.33 -5.27 -10.50
CA VAL A 84 -6.91 -3.86 -10.48
C VAL A 84 -7.46 -3.11 -9.27
N SER A 85 -6.87 -1.97 -8.94
CA SER A 85 -7.33 -1.14 -7.83
C SER A 85 -8.69 -0.45 -8.15
N PRO A 86 -9.62 -0.36 -7.18
CA PRO A 86 -9.47 -0.81 -5.79
C PRO A 86 -9.82 -2.29 -5.56
N GLY A 87 -10.37 -3.01 -6.54
CA GLY A 87 -10.88 -4.38 -6.37
C GLY A 87 -9.86 -5.39 -5.85
N ILE A 88 -8.58 -5.25 -6.22
CA ILE A 88 -7.49 -6.10 -5.69
C ILE A 88 -7.36 -6.00 -4.17
N TYR A 89 -7.59 -4.82 -3.58
CA TYR A 89 -7.52 -4.65 -2.12
C TYR A 89 -8.65 -5.41 -1.42
N PHE A 90 -9.85 -5.44 -2.02
CA PHE A 90 -10.95 -6.26 -1.52
C PHE A 90 -10.65 -7.76 -1.66
N LEU A 91 -10.08 -8.19 -2.80
CA LEU A 91 -9.71 -9.59 -3.00
C LEU A 91 -8.68 -10.05 -1.95
N VAL A 92 -7.59 -9.29 -1.79
CA VAL A 92 -6.54 -9.59 -0.82
C VAL A 92 -7.10 -9.55 0.60
N PHE A 93 -7.97 -8.60 0.93
CA PHE A 93 -8.65 -8.55 2.22
C PHE A 93 -9.50 -9.81 2.46
N VAL A 94 -10.33 -10.24 1.51
CA VAL A 94 -11.17 -11.44 1.67
C VAL A 94 -10.31 -12.68 1.87
N ILE A 95 -9.22 -12.84 1.10
CA ILE A 95 -8.29 -13.96 1.24
C ILE A 95 -7.59 -13.90 2.61
N ALA A 96 -6.97 -12.79 2.96
CA ALA A 96 -6.24 -12.63 4.21
C ALA A 96 -7.16 -12.76 5.43
N PHE A 97 -8.33 -12.14 5.40
CA PHE A 97 -9.28 -12.20 6.50
C PHE A 97 -9.84 -13.63 6.67
N SER A 98 -10.17 -14.33 5.58
CA SER A 98 -10.61 -15.72 5.66
C SER A 98 -9.51 -16.63 6.18
N ALA A 99 -8.27 -16.47 5.70
CA ALA A 99 -7.11 -17.21 6.17
C ALA A 99 -6.85 -16.96 7.66
N LEU A 100 -7.01 -15.72 8.13
CA LEU A 100 -6.92 -15.35 9.54
C LEU A 100 -8.00 -16.03 10.38
N LEU A 101 -9.26 -16.02 9.93
CA LEU A 101 -10.36 -16.68 10.65
C LEU A 101 -10.16 -18.19 10.77
N VAL A 102 -9.72 -18.83 9.68
CA VAL A 102 -9.45 -20.28 9.65
C VAL A 102 -8.26 -20.62 10.52
N SER A 103 -7.12 -19.92 10.38
CA SER A 103 -5.93 -20.19 11.18
C SER A 103 -6.21 -19.96 12.66
N HIS A 104 -6.86 -18.86 13.03
CA HIS A 104 -7.19 -18.52 14.41
C HIS A 104 -8.13 -19.54 15.05
N LYS A 105 -9.06 -20.11 14.28
CA LYS A 105 -10.03 -21.09 14.79
C LYS A 105 -9.42 -22.49 14.96
N PHE A 106 -8.52 -22.90 14.08
CA PHE A 106 -8.12 -24.30 13.97
C PHE A 106 -6.66 -24.60 14.32
N ALA A 107 -5.77 -23.60 14.39
CA ALA A 107 -4.35 -23.80 14.66
C ALA A 107 -3.94 -23.26 16.03
N LYS A 108 -3.13 -24.04 16.77
CA LYS A 108 -2.50 -23.59 18.02
C LYS A 108 -1.54 -22.42 17.78
N ASP A 109 -0.67 -22.56 16.77
CA ASP A 109 0.16 -21.46 16.25
C ASP A 109 -0.51 -20.84 15.01
N TRP A 110 -1.62 -20.15 15.24
CA TRP A 110 -2.37 -19.52 14.16
C TRP A 110 -1.57 -18.45 13.42
N ARG A 111 -0.65 -17.75 14.11
CA ARG A 111 0.19 -16.70 13.50
C ARG A 111 1.19 -17.30 12.52
N GLY A 112 1.85 -18.40 12.90
CA GLY A 112 2.76 -19.12 12.01
C GLY A 112 2.04 -19.67 10.77
N VAL A 113 0.90 -20.33 10.97
CA VAL A 113 0.07 -20.84 9.85
C VAL A 113 -0.38 -19.70 8.94
N PHE A 114 -0.86 -18.59 9.51
CA PHE A 114 -1.29 -17.42 8.75
C PHE A 114 -0.15 -16.80 7.94
N LEU A 115 1.03 -16.66 8.54
CA LEU A 115 2.23 -16.12 7.89
C LEU A 115 2.68 -16.99 6.70
N TRP A 116 2.78 -18.30 6.90
CA TRP A 116 3.25 -19.22 5.86
C TRP A 116 2.23 -19.41 4.75
N PHE A 117 0.93 -19.36 5.04
CA PHE A 117 -0.10 -19.33 3.99
C PHE A 117 0.08 -18.11 3.09
N GLY A 118 0.32 -16.93 3.66
CA GLY A 118 0.60 -15.72 2.90
C GLY A 118 1.85 -15.84 2.02
N TRP A 119 2.94 -16.42 2.53
CA TRP A 119 4.13 -16.71 1.71
C TRP A 119 3.84 -17.73 0.60
N GLY A 120 2.98 -18.72 0.86
CA GLY A 120 2.49 -19.64 -0.16
C GLY A 120 1.81 -18.92 -1.32
N LEU A 121 1.01 -17.88 -1.04
CA LEU A 121 0.40 -17.04 -2.08
C LEU A 121 1.44 -16.25 -2.88
N VAL A 122 2.47 -15.71 -2.21
CA VAL A 122 3.60 -15.05 -2.91
C VAL A 122 4.34 -16.05 -3.82
N MET A 123 4.52 -17.30 -3.38
CA MET A 123 5.12 -18.35 -4.21
C MET A 123 4.26 -18.70 -5.43
N VAL A 124 2.93 -18.62 -5.32
CA VAL A 124 2.02 -18.76 -6.47
C VAL A 124 2.25 -17.64 -7.49
N ASP A 125 2.38 -16.40 -7.04
CA ASP A 125 2.69 -15.27 -7.93
C ASP A 125 4.08 -15.42 -8.58
N LEU A 126 5.09 -15.88 -7.82
CA LEU A 126 6.41 -16.19 -8.38
C LEU A 126 6.33 -17.30 -9.44
N ALA A 127 5.61 -18.38 -9.18
CA ALA A 127 5.43 -19.46 -10.13
C ALA A 127 4.69 -18.99 -11.40
N ALA A 128 3.65 -18.16 -11.24
CA ALA A 128 2.92 -17.56 -12.36
C ALA A 128 3.81 -16.65 -13.20
N MET A 129 4.66 -15.84 -12.56
CA MET A 129 5.67 -15.00 -13.22
C MET A 129 6.65 -15.85 -14.02
N SER A 130 7.24 -16.88 -13.40
CA SER A 130 8.20 -17.78 -14.04
C SER A 130 7.59 -18.51 -15.24
N ALA A 131 6.35 -18.97 -15.13
CA ALA A 131 5.64 -19.65 -16.22
C ALA A 131 5.29 -18.71 -17.39
N ASN A 132 5.23 -17.39 -17.16
CA ASN A 132 4.88 -16.37 -18.15
C ASN A 132 6.02 -15.37 -18.40
N ILE A 133 7.27 -15.78 -18.17
CA ILE A 133 8.44 -14.90 -18.22
C ILE A 133 8.58 -14.18 -19.58
N SER A 134 8.12 -14.82 -20.66
CA SER A 134 8.13 -14.25 -22.03
C SER A 134 7.22 -13.03 -22.21
N LYS A 135 6.28 -12.78 -21.29
CA LYS A 135 5.44 -11.58 -21.28
C LYS A 135 6.11 -10.38 -20.61
N ILE A 136 7.22 -10.59 -19.90
CA ILE A 136 7.86 -9.60 -19.04
C ILE A 136 9.19 -9.16 -19.67
N ASN A 137 9.33 -7.86 -19.88
CA ASN A 137 10.58 -7.25 -20.35
C ASN A 137 11.24 -6.52 -19.19
N PHE A 138 12.10 -7.23 -18.46
CA PHE A 138 12.69 -6.64 -17.25
C PHE A 138 13.53 -5.40 -17.56
N ASP A 139 13.24 -4.31 -16.86
CA ASP A 139 14.02 -3.07 -16.90
C ASP A 139 14.80 -2.89 -15.58
N PHE A 140 16.03 -3.38 -15.57
CA PHE A 140 16.93 -3.21 -14.43
C PHE A 140 17.56 -1.81 -14.36
N ALA A 141 17.40 -0.95 -15.38
CA ALA A 141 17.87 0.44 -15.33
C ALA A 141 17.16 1.24 -14.22
N VAL A 142 15.95 0.82 -13.83
CA VAL A 142 15.21 1.32 -12.66
C VAL A 142 16.10 1.35 -11.41
N LEU A 143 16.93 0.31 -11.18
CA LEU A 143 17.77 0.20 -10.00
C LEU A 143 18.86 1.28 -9.92
N LYS A 144 19.34 1.77 -11.07
CA LYS A 144 20.33 2.86 -11.15
C LYS A 144 19.81 4.13 -10.47
N TYR A 145 18.51 4.40 -10.59
CA TYR A 145 17.87 5.57 -10.00
C TYR A 145 17.28 5.24 -8.63
N PHE A 146 16.62 4.09 -8.51
CA PHE A 146 15.93 3.69 -7.29
C PHE A 146 16.87 3.54 -6.09
N ILE A 147 18.01 2.85 -6.23
CA ILE A 147 18.90 2.57 -5.08
C ILE A 147 19.48 3.86 -4.49
N PRO A 148 20.10 4.79 -5.27
CA PRO A 148 20.65 6.02 -4.69
C PRO A 148 19.60 6.91 -4.03
N PHE A 149 18.42 7.07 -4.68
CA PHE A 149 17.36 7.91 -4.12
C PHE A 149 16.70 7.28 -2.89
N LEU A 150 16.56 5.96 -2.84
CA LEU A 150 16.09 5.27 -1.64
C LEU A 150 17.08 5.48 -0.49
N ILE A 151 18.37 5.24 -0.71
CA ILE A 151 19.39 5.43 0.34
C ILE A 151 19.34 6.86 0.88
N LEU A 152 19.23 7.85 -0.01
CA LEU A 152 19.12 9.26 0.39
C LEU A 152 17.83 9.52 1.19
N ALA A 153 16.68 9.04 0.70
CA ALA A 153 15.38 9.21 1.36
C ALA A 153 15.36 8.60 2.76
N GLU A 154 15.85 7.36 2.89
CA GLU A 154 15.93 6.63 4.16
C GLU A 154 16.94 7.28 5.12
N LEU A 155 18.07 7.80 4.61
CA LEU A 155 19.03 8.56 5.41
C LEU A 155 18.40 9.86 5.95
N VAL A 156 17.61 10.57 5.14
CA VAL A 156 16.87 11.76 5.60
C VAL A 156 15.90 11.39 6.72
N VAL A 157 15.11 10.32 6.56
CA VAL A 157 14.20 9.84 7.61
C VAL A 157 14.99 9.47 8.88
N PHE A 158 16.11 8.78 8.74
CA PHE A 158 16.99 8.43 9.86
C PHE A 158 17.48 9.68 10.60
N LEU A 159 18.00 10.69 9.88
CA LEU A 159 18.48 11.94 10.50
C LEU A 159 17.35 12.72 11.17
N LEU A 160 16.16 12.76 10.56
CA LEU A 160 14.97 13.36 11.15
C LEU A 160 14.54 12.63 12.43
N SER A 161 14.62 11.30 12.44
CA SER A 161 14.29 10.48 13.63
C SER A 161 15.22 10.76 14.82
N LYS A 162 16.44 11.26 14.59
CA LYS A 162 17.34 11.68 15.67
C LYS A 162 16.92 13.01 16.28
N LYS A 163 16.31 13.89 15.50
CA LYS A 163 15.96 15.26 15.91
C LYS A 163 14.51 15.42 16.37
N VAL A 164 13.59 14.65 15.80
CA VAL A 164 12.13 14.81 15.98
C VAL A 164 11.55 13.56 16.63
N SER A 165 11.09 13.68 17.88
CA SER A 165 10.55 12.55 18.66
C SER A 165 9.37 11.86 17.98
N LEU A 166 8.49 12.63 17.36
CA LEU A 166 7.32 12.10 16.65
C LEU A 166 7.72 11.19 15.47
N VAL A 167 8.76 11.58 14.73
CA VAL A 167 9.34 10.77 13.65
C VAL A 167 10.04 9.56 14.22
N ARG A 168 10.77 9.70 15.35
CA ARG A 168 11.45 8.60 16.03
C ARG A 168 10.51 7.49 16.47
N GLU A 169 9.40 7.85 17.10
CA GLU A 169 8.39 6.93 17.64
C GLU A 169 7.61 6.20 16.54
N ASN A 170 7.60 6.76 15.31
CA ASN A 170 6.80 6.26 14.19
C ASN A 170 7.65 6.04 12.91
N SER A 171 8.96 5.83 13.07
CA SER A 171 9.93 5.86 11.95
C SER A 171 9.61 4.87 10.84
N TYR A 172 9.14 3.68 11.19
CA TYR A 172 8.71 2.64 10.24
C TYR A 172 7.62 3.11 9.27
N LEU A 173 6.75 4.04 9.68
CA LEU A 173 5.76 4.64 8.78
C LEU A 173 6.44 5.58 7.79
N PHE A 174 7.38 6.40 8.26
CA PHE A 174 8.11 7.33 7.40
C PHE A 174 8.96 6.59 6.37
N TYR A 175 9.66 5.52 6.78
CA TYR A 175 10.40 4.66 5.87
C TYR A 175 9.49 4.05 4.79
N ALA A 176 8.33 3.48 5.15
CA ALA A 176 7.40 2.91 4.17
C ALA A 176 6.85 3.94 3.17
N HIS A 177 6.54 5.15 3.63
CA HIS A 177 6.00 6.21 2.75
C HIS A 177 7.08 6.93 1.94
N PHE A 178 8.31 7.00 2.43
CA PHE A 178 9.44 7.52 1.67
C PHE A 178 9.88 6.52 0.60
N TYR A 179 9.86 5.21 0.89
CA TYR A 179 9.98 4.17 -0.12
C TYR A 179 8.95 4.33 -1.26
N ASP A 180 7.67 4.52 -0.93
CA ASP A 180 6.62 4.79 -1.92
C ASP A 180 6.88 6.07 -2.74
N ALA A 181 7.25 7.16 -2.07
CA ALA A 181 7.63 8.41 -2.74
C ALA A 181 8.83 8.21 -3.67
N THR A 182 9.83 7.41 -3.29
CA THR A 182 10.97 7.07 -4.13
C THR A 182 10.53 6.32 -5.38
N THR A 183 9.63 5.34 -5.26
CA THR A 183 9.14 4.62 -6.44
C THR A 183 8.34 5.53 -7.37
N THR A 184 7.57 6.47 -6.83
CA THR A 184 6.82 7.46 -7.61
C THR A 184 7.75 8.45 -8.32
N PHE A 185 8.72 8.98 -7.58
CA PHE A 185 9.73 9.88 -8.13
C PHE A 185 10.52 9.22 -9.25
N VAL A 186 10.99 7.99 -9.04
CA VAL A 186 11.75 7.27 -10.05
C VAL A 186 10.90 6.94 -11.28
N GLY A 187 9.67 6.48 -11.04
CA GLY A 187 8.73 6.14 -12.11
C GLY A 187 8.43 7.34 -13.01
N VAL A 188 8.08 8.48 -12.42
CA VAL A 188 7.66 9.66 -13.19
C VAL A 188 8.85 10.35 -13.85
N ASP A 189 9.91 10.65 -13.10
CA ASP A 189 10.97 11.53 -13.58
C ASP A 189 11.98 10.81 -14.50
N PHE A 190 12.15 9.49 -14.36
CA PHE A 190 13.17 8.76 -15.13
C PHE A 190 12.59 7.65 -16.02
N MET A 191 11.46 7.06 -15.67
CA MET A 191 10.93 5.86 -16.34
C MET A 191 9.70 6.15 -17.21
N GLY A 192 9.25 7.40 -17.32
CA GLY A 192 8.12 7.80 -18.18
C GLY A 192 6.74 7.39 -17.68
N TYR A 193 6.59 7.08 -16.39
CA TYR A 193 5.31 6.79 -15.77
C TYR A 193 4.56 8.07 -15.43
N TRP A 194 3.31 7.94 -15.03
CA TRP A 194 2.47 9.05 -14.63
C TRP A 194 1.69 8.72 -13.36
N GLU A 195 1.39 9.75 -12.56
CA GLU A 195 0.74 9.61 -11.26
C GLU A 195 -0.79 9.59 -11.37
N GLN A 196 -1.41 8.56 -10.80
CA GLN A 196 -2.84 8.31 -10.90
C GLN A 196 -3.69 9.15 -9.94
N HIS A 197 -3.15 9.63 -8.82
CA HIS A 197 -3.93 10.31 -7.78
C HIS A 197 -4.05 11.81 -8.03
N VAL A 198 -5.21 12.38 -7.68
CA VAL A 198 -5.56 13.77 -8.00
C VAL A 198 -4.58 14.79 -7.40
N LEU A 199 -4.38 14.75 -6.08
CA LEU A 199 -3.52 15.72 -5.39
C LEU A 199 -2.04 15.57 -5.77
N PRO A 200 -1.44 14.36 -5.72
CA PRO A 200 -0.11 14.12 -6.27
C PRO A 200 0.08 14.64 -7.70
N ARG A 201 -0.84 14.32 -8.63
CA ARG A 201 -0.74 14.76 -10.03
C ARG A 201 -0.77 16.28 -10.16
N LEU A 202 -1.60 16.98 -9.37
CA LEU A 202 -1.63 18.44 -9.34
C LEU A 202 -0.28 19.02 -8.90
N LEU A 203 0.27 18.53 -7.79
CA LEU A 203 1.54 19.03 -7.26
C LEU A 203 2.70 18.79 -8.23
N ILE A 204 2.76 17.62 -8.85
CA ILE A 204 3.76 17.30 -9.87
C ILE A 204 3.64 18.23 -11.07
N GLY A 205 2.42 18.53 -11.51
CA GLY A 205 2.19 19.49 -12.60
C GLY A 205 2.66 20.92 -12.26
N LEU A 206 2.60 21.31 -10.99
CA LEU A 206 3.08 22.63 -10.53
C LEU A 206 4.60 22.69 -10.35
N THR A 207 5.22 21.61 -9.87
CA THR A 207 6.67 21.58 -9.59
C THR A 207 7.50 21.08 -10.75
N GLY A 208 6.90 20.40 -11.72
CA GLY A 208 7.59 19.73 -12.83
C GLY A 208 8.33 18.44 -12.42
N THR A 209 8.14 17.95 -11.20
CA THR A 209 8.86 16.76 -10.68
C THR A 209 8.05 16.03 -9.61
N ALA A 210 8.15 14.70 -9.60
CA ALA A 210 7.60 13.85 -8.54
C ALA A 210 8.41 13.87 -7.24
N ALA A 211 9.53 14.60 -7.16
CA ALA A 211 10.23 14.82 -5.89
C ALA A 211 9.36 15.54 -4.84
N VAL A 212 8.34 16.30 -5.27
CA VAL A 212 7.36 16.93 -4.37
C VAL A 212 6.62 15.91 -3.49
N MET A 213 6.58 14.63 -3.90
CA MET A 213 5.96 13.55 -3.15
C MET A 213 6.62 13.31 -1.80
N TYR A 214 7.93 13.50 -1.65
CA TYR A 214 8.59 13.37 -0.35
C TYR A 214 8.06 14.40 0.65
N VAL A 215 7.87 15.65 0.21
CA VAL A 215 7.33 16.74 1.04
C VAL A 215 5.87 16.46 1.39
N LEU A 216 5.06 16.06 0.39
CA LEU A 216 3.66 15.71 0.58
C LEU A 216 3.51 14.58 1.61
N LYS A 217 4.25 13.48 1.44
CA LYS A 217 4.23 12.31 2.33
C LYS A 217 4.67 12.70 3.74
N PHE A 218 5.71 13.51 3.88
CA PHE A 218 6.15 13.99 5.18
C PHE A 218 5.08 14.80 5.89
N ILE A 219 4.47 15.79 5.24
CA ILE A 219 3.44 16.65 5.84
C ILE A 219 2.22 15.82 6.25
N ILE A 220 1.68 15.00 5.35
CA ILE A 220 0.50 14.17 5.63
C ILE A 220 0.78 13.20 6.76
N LEU A 221 1.92 12.50 6.70
CA LEU A 221 2.25 11.50 7.70
C LEU A 221 2.51 12.14 9.06
N PHE A 222 3.24 13.26 9.10
CA PHE A 222 3.48 14.00 10.33
C PHE A 222 2.17 14.46 10.97
N ALA A 223 1.24 15.03 10.19
CA ALA A 223 -0.08 15.43 10.67
C ALA A 223 -0.88 14.22 11.18
N ALA A 224 -0.85 13.10 10.47
CA ALA A 224 -1.55 11.88 10.87
C ALA A 224 -1.00 11.32 12.19
N VAL A 225 0.32 11.17 12.34
CA VAL A 225 0.90 10.65 13.59
C VAL A 225 0.79 11.64 14.75
N TRP A 226 0.79 12.95 14.46
CA TRP A 226 0.51 13.98 15.45
C TRP A 226 -0.93 13.87 15.97
N LEU A 227 -1.91 13.72 15.07
CA LEU A 227 -3.30 13.52 15.44
C LEU A 227 -3.49 12.24 16.27
N LEU A 228 -2.87 11.13 15.86
CA LEU A 228 -2.92 9.88 16.65
C LEU A 228 -2.35 10.06 18.05
N LYS A 229 -1.28 10.85 18.20
CA LYS A 229 -0.69 11.16 19.51
C LYS A 229 -1.62 12.03 20.36
N GLU A 230 -2.38 12.94 19.76
CA GLU A 230 -3.35 13.75 20.50
C GLU A 230 -4.54 12.91 20.96
N LEU A 231 -5.06 12.05 20.08
CA LEU A 231 -6.10 11.08 20.43
C LEU A 231 -5.66 10.14 21.57
N GLU A 232 -4.40 9.70 21.57
CA GLU A 232 -3.83 8.90 22.67
C GLU A 232 -3.90 9.64 24.02
N LYS A 233 -3.65 10.96 24.03
CA LYS A 233 -3.75 11.77 25.25
C LYS A 233 -5.20 12.00 25.69
N GLU A 234 -6.13 12.07 24.73
CA GLU A 234 -7.57 12.19 24.99
C GLU A 234 -8.18 10.89 25.54
N GLY A 235 -7.40 9.81 25.60
CA GLY A 235 -7.80 8.54 26.20
C GLY A 235 -8.32 7.51 25.21
N GLU A 236 -8.09 7.72 23.90
CA GLU A 236 -8.40 6.71 22.89
C GLU A 236 -7.60 5.42 23.11
N GLU A 237 -8.21 4.30 22.73
CA GLU A 237 -7.63 2.99 22.96
C GLU A 237 -6.33 2.80 22.18
N LYS A 238 -5.21 2.57 22.88
CA LYS A 238 -3.90 2.38 22.25
C LYS A 238 -3.88 1.29 21.19
N GLU A 239 -4.60 0.18 21.41
CA GLU A 239 -4.71 -0.91 20.44
C GLU A 239 -5.36 -0.46 19.12
N LEU A 240 -6.36 0.43 19.17
CA LEU A 240 -6.96 1.05 17.98
C LEU A 240 -5.96 1.95 17.25
N LEU A 241 -5.22 2.78 17.99
CA LEU A 241 -4.23 3.69 17.41
C LEU A 241 -3.10 2.92 16.74
N ASP A 242 -2.61 1.85 17.35
CA ASP A 242 -1.60 0.96 16.77
C ASP A 242 -2.14 0.23 15.54
N PHE A 243 -3.41 -0.20 15.55
CA PHE A 243 -4.06 -0.75 14.35
C PHE A 243 -4.14 0.27 13.21
N ILE A 244 -4.49 1.53 13.50
CA ILE A 244 -4.50 2.61 12.50
C ILE A 244 -3.10 2.83 11.93
N LYS A 245 -2.04 2.81 12.75
CA LYS A 245 -0.66 2.89 12.27
C LYS A 245 -0.30 1.73 11.34
N MET A 246 -0.76 0.50 11.62
CA MET A 246 -0.59 -0.63 10.69
C MET A 246 -1.27 -0.38 9.35
N VAL A 247 -2.48 0.18 9.33
CA VAL A 247 -3.17 0.56 8.09
C VAL A 247 -2.40 1.65 7.33
N ILE A 248 -1.90 2.68 8.02
CA ILE A 248 -1.07 3.73 7.42
C ILE A 248 0.20 3.13 6.80
N PHE A 249 0.84 2.17 7.47
CA PHE A 249 2.00 1.47 6.91
C PHE A 249 1.63 0.76 5.59
N ILE A 250 0.53 0.00 5.57
CA ILE A 250 0.06 -0.73 4.39
C ILE A 250 -0.15 0.22 3.20
N LEU A 251 -0.71 1.41 3.45
CA LEU A 251 -0.96 2.44 2.42
C LEU A 251 0.32 3.04 1.83
N GLY A 252 1.47 2.96 2.50
CA GLY A 252 2.75 3.31 1.92
C GLY A 252 3.43 2.11 1.26
N PHE A 253 3.55 1.01 2.01
CA PHE A 253 4.31 -0.15 1.59
C PHE A 253 3.74 -0.84 0.34
N ALA A 254 2.44 -1.14 0.31
CA ALA A 254 1.86 -1.92 -0.79
C ALA A 254 1.89 -1.18 -2.15
N PRO A 255 1.54 0.12 -2.24
CA PRO A 255 1.71 0.88 -3.49
C PRO A 255 3.18 0.99 -3.92
N GLY A 256 4.11 1.24 -2.99
CA GLY A 256 5.53 1.29 -3.29
C GLY A 256 6.05 -0.02 -3.86
N THR A 257 5.70 -1.16 -3.24
CA THR A 257 6.08 -2.50 -3.74
C THR A 257 5.51 -2.78 -5.11
N ARG A 258 4.25 -2.44 -5.35
CA ARG A 258 3.63 -2.59 -6.67
C ARG A 258 4.37 -1.73 -7.71
N ASN A 259 4.63 -0.47 -7.41
CA ASN A 259 5.29 0.46 -8.33
C ASN A 259 6.70 -0.02 -8.69
N LEU A 260 7.48 -0.45 -7.70
CA LEU A 260 8.82 -1.01 -7.94
C LEU A 260 8.76 -2.26 -8.81
N LEU A 261 7.89 -3.22 -8.46
CA LEU A 261 7.74 -4.46 -9.22
C LEU A 261 7.30 -4.20 -10.66
N ARG A 262 6.34 -3.29 -10.84
CA ARG A 262 5.83 -2.86 -12.14
C ARG A 262 6.96 -2.24 -13.00
N MET A 263 7.73 -1.32 -12.43
CA MET A 263 8.89 -0.73 -13.12
C MET A 263 9.93 -1.78 -13.49
N LEU A 264 10.28 -2.69 -12.56
CA LEU A 264 11.24 -3.76 -12.83
C LEU A 264 10.75 -4.72 -13.91
N MET A 265 9.44 -4.92 -14.05
CA MET A 265 8.83 -5.72 -15.13
C MET A 265 8.68 -4.97 -16.46
N GLY A 266 8.99 -3.66 -16.48
CA GLY A 266 8.96 -2.81 -17.67
C GLY A 266 7.55 -2.49 -18.20
N VAL A 267 6.53 -2.43 -17.34
CA VAL A 267 5.10 -2.33 -17.72
C VAL A 267 4.36 -1.18 -17.04
#